data_AF-A0A9X0W9C6-F1
#
_entry.id   AF-A0A9X0W9C6-F1
#
_cell.length_a   1.000
_cell.length_b   1.000
_cell.length_c   1.000
_cell.angle_alpha   90.00
_cell.angle_beta   90.00
_cell.angle_gamma   90.00
#
_symmetry.space_group_name_H-M   'P 1'
#
loop_
_entity.id
_entity.type
_entity.pdbx_description
1 polymer ?
#
loop_
_entity_poly.entity_id
_entity_poly.type
_entity_poly.pdbx_seq_one_letter_code
_entity_poly.pdbx_strand_id
1 'polypeptide(L)' 'MVATADERSEMIAVAAYYLAEHRGFGSGSATDDWLKAEQQIDHMLETIRRQGISRLQFERAGLRNALRLWHSPQSQ' A
#
# COMPACT_ATOMS: atom_id res chain seq x y z
N MET A 1 8.57 -12.20 11.99
CA MET A 1 8.92 -10.77 12.20
C MET A 1 7.67 -9.97 11.88
N VAL A 2 7.11 -9.24 12.85
CA VAL A 2 5.91 -8.42 12.66
C VAL A 2 6.35 -7.07 12.12
N ALA A 3 5.66 -6.51 11.12
CA ALA A 3 5.88 -5.12 10.73
C ALA A 3 5.62 -4.22 11.96
N THR A 4 6.48 -3.24 12.20
CA THR A 4 6.26 -2.32 13.31
C THR A 4 5.06 -1.41 13.04
N ALA A 5 4.44 -0.87 14.09
CA ALA A 5 3.31 0.05 13.94
C ALA A 5 3.67 1.31 13.14
N ASP A 6 4.93 1.73 13.22
CA ASP A 6 5.48 2.87 12.48
C ASP A 6 5.55 2.57 10.98
N GLU A 7 6.15 1.44 10.59
CA GLU A 7 6.21 1.00 9.18
C GLU A 7 4.81 0.82 8.57
N ARG A 8 3.85 0.27 9.35
CA ARG A 8 2.44 0.18 8.91
C ARG A 8 1.89 1.57 8.59
N SER A 9 2.13 2.54 9.47
CA SER A 9 1.62 3.90 9.32
C SER A 9 2.24 4.61 8.11
N GLU A 10 3.53 4.41 7.84
CA GLU A 10 4.19 4.93 6.63
C GLU A 10 3.58 4.36 5.36
N MET A 11 3.36 3.03 5.30
CA MET A 11 2.73 2.39 4.14
C MET A 11 1.31 2.90 3.89
N ILE A 12 0.54 3.12 4.96
CA ILE A 12 -0.83 3.67 4.87
C ILE A 12 -0.79 5.11 4.37
N ALA A 13 0.11 5.94 4.90
CA ALA A 13 0.25 7.34 4.47
C ALA A 13 0.59 7.45 2.98
N VAL A 14 1.52 6.62 2.50
CA VAL A 14 1.90 6.56 1.09
C VAL A 14 0.71 6.10 0.23
N ALA A 15 0.02 5.02 0.61
CA ALA A 15 -1.14 4.53 -0.13
C ALA A 15 -2.30 5.54 -0.17
N ALA A 16 -2.56 6.24 0.94
CA ALA A 16 -3.59 7.28 1.02
C ALA A 16 -3.24 8.48 0.13
N TYR A 17 -1.97 8.89 0.09
CA TYR A 17 -1.50 9.94 -0.80
C TYR A 17 -1.73 9.58 -2.28
N TYR A 18 -1.42 8.35 -2.69
CA TYR A 18 -1.68 7.89 -4.06
C TYR A 18 -3.17 7.83 -4.41
N LEU A 19 -4.01 7.37 -3.48
CA LEU A 19 -5.47 7.36 -3.68
C LEU A 19 -6.00 8.79 -3.88
N ALA A 20 -5.52 9.73 -3.08
CA ALA A 20 -5.85 11.14 -3.23
C ALA A 20 -5.34 11.70 -4.58
N GLU A 21 -4.10 11.39 -4.96
CA GLU A 21 -3.50 11.81 -6.23
C GLU A 21 -4.26 11.27 -7.45
N HIS A 22 -4.58 9.97 -7.47
CA HIS A 22 -5.34 9.32 -8.54
C HIS A 22 -6.74 9.92 -8.72
N ARG A 23 -7.32 10.45 -7.63
CA ARG A 23 -8.60 11.15 -7.64
C ARG A 23 -8.49 12.65 -8.00
N GLY A 24 -7.27 13.17 -8.14
CA GLY A 24 -7.03 14.61 -8.34
C GLY A 24 -7.26 15.45 -7.08
N PHE A 25 -6.99 14.88 -5.90
CA PHE A 25 -7.08 15.54 -4.59
C PHE A 25 -8.45 16.16 -4.27
N GLY A 26 -9.53 15.43 -4.56
CA GLY A 26 -10.89 15.90 -4.28
C GLY A 26 -11.13 16.20 -2.80
N SER A 27 -11.69 17.38 -2.51
CA SER A 27 -11.93 17.85 -1.14
C SER A 27 -12.88 16.92 -0.37
N GLY A 28 -12.54 16.60 0.88
CA GLY A 28 -13.39 15.81 1.79
C GLY A 28 -13.25 14.30 1.70
N SER A 29 -12.31 13.77 0.91
CA SER A 29 -12.10 12.32 0.79
C SER A 29 -10.81 11.79 1.40
N ALA A 30 -9.93 12.66 1.89
CA ALA A 30 -8.67 12.24 2.53
C ALA A 30 -8.87 11.20 3.64
N THR A 31 -9.93 11.32 4.44
CA THR A 31 -10.27 10.34 5.48
C THR A 31 -10.71 9.00 4.88
N ASP A 32 -11.49 9.02 3.79
CA ASP A 32 -11.94 7.82 3.09
C ASP A 32 -10.76 7.13 2.38
N ASP A 33 -9.87 7.92 1.78
CA ASP A 33 -8.61 7.45 1.17
C ASP A 33 -7.70 6.81 2.24
N TRP A 34 -7.63 7.40 3.43
CA TRP A 34 -6.88 6.84 4.55
C TRP A 34 -7.48 5.53 5.08
N LEU A 35 -8.81 5.45 5.26
CA LEU A 35 -9.49 4.21 5.65
C LEU A 35 -9.32 3.10 4.61
N LYS A 36 -9.36 3.44 3.32
CA LYS A 36 -9.13 2.49 2.22
C LYS A 36 -7.68 2.03 2.17
N ALA A 37 -6.74 2.93 2.36
CA ALA A 37 -5.32 2.61 2.47
C ALA A 37 -5.05 1.68 3.65
N GLU A 38 -5.63 1.99 4.82
CA GLU A 38 -5.48 1.18 6.02
C GLU A 38 -5.93 -0.26 5.80
N GLN A 39 -7.16 -0.47 5.29
CA GLN A 39 -7.69 -1.82 5.04
C GLN A 39 -6.85 -2.61 4.03
N GLN A 40 -6.35 -1.95 2.98
CA GLN A 40 -5.51 -2.60 1.98
C GLN A 40 -4.17 -3.05 2.57
N ILE A 41 -3.50 -2.18 3.33
CA ILE A 41 -2.22 -2.50 3.96
C ILE A 41 -2.41 -3.57 5.04
N ASP A 42 -3.47 -3.50 5.83
CA ASP A 42 -3.77 -4.49 6.87
C ASP A 42 -3.97 -5.89 6.27
N HIS A 43 -4.81 -6.00 5.25
CA HIS A 43 -5.05 -7.26 4.54
C HIS A 43 -3.79 -7.81 3.85
N MET A 44 -2.97 -6.91 3.30
CA MET A 44 -1.69 -7.28 2.71
C MET A 44 -0.73 -7.83 3.77
N LEU A 45 -0.60 -7.15 4.91
CA LEU A 45 0.23 -7.58 6.05
C LEU A 45 -0.25 -8.90 6.64
N GLU A 46 -1.56 -9.11 6.77
CA GLU A 46 -2.13 -10.39 7.18
C GLU A 46 -1.80 -11.52 6.21
N THR A 47 -1.89 -11.25 4.91
CA THR A 47 -1.55 -12.22 3.86
C THR A 47 -0.08 -12.61 3.92
N ILE A 48 0.82 -11.63 4.03
CA ILE A 48 2.27 -11.83 4.19
C ILE A 48 2.57 -12.65 5.45
N ARG A 49 1.92 -12.31 6.57
CA ARG A 49 2.06 -13.01 7.84
C ARG A 49 1.61 -14.47 7.71
N ARG A 50 0.50 -14.74 7.02
CA ARG A 50 0.00 -16.11 6.78
C ARG A 50 0.92 -16.90 5.87
N GLN A 51 1.51 -16.27 4.85
CA GLN A 51 2.39 -16.94 3.88
C GLN A 51 3.84 -17.08 4.37
N GLY A 52 4.19 -16.52 5.53
CA GLY A 52 5.55 -16.59 6.07
C GLY A 52 6.59 -15.84 5.22
N ILE A 53 6.14 -14.89 4.38
CA ILE A 53 7.04 -14.09 3.54
C ILE A 53 7.89 -13.19 4.44
N SER A 54 9.21 -13.23 4.23
CA SER A 54 10.15 -12.45 5.05
C SER A 54 10.19 -10.99 4.62
N ARG A 55 10.52 -10.09 5.57
CA ARG A 55 10.69 -8.64 5.35
C ARG A 55 11.55 -8.34 4.11
N LEU A 56 12.67 -9.04 3.95
CA LEU A 56 13.58 -8.88 2.82
C LEU A 56 12.95 -9.23 1.46
N GLN A 57 12.07 -10.24 1.43
CA GLN A 57 11.28 -10.56 0.24
C GLN A 57 10.23 -9.49 -0.02
N PHE A 58 9.63 -8.94 1.05
CA PHE A 58 8.68 -7.85 0.95
C PHE A 58 9.32 -6.51 0.59
N GLU A 59 10.56 -6.20 0.95
CA GLU A 59 11.26 -5.00 0.49
C GLU A 59 11.60 -5.10 -1.00
N ARG A 60 12.07 -6.29 -1.44
CA ARG A 60 12.32 -6.58 -2.85
C ARG A 60 11.04 -6.58 -3.68
N ALA A 61 9.94 -7.04 -3.11
CA ALA A 61 8.63 -7.05 -3.73
C ALA A 61 7.92 -5.70 -3.60
N GLY A 62 8.04 -4.96 -2.51
CA GLY A 62 7.24 -3.81 -2.13
C GLY A 62 7.74 -2.52 -2.75
N LEU A 63 9.07 -2.34 -2.86
CA LEU A 63 9.63 -1.26 -3.68
C LEU A 63 9.43 -1.54 -5.18
N ARG A 64 9.45 -2.80 -5.61
CA ARG A 64 9.18 -3.16 -7.01
C ARG A 64 7.69 -3.22 -7.34
N ASN A 65 6.79 -3.60 -6.45
CA ASN A 65 5.35 -3.73 -6.69
C ASN A 65 4.63 -2.40 -6.52
N ALA A 66 5.08 -1.50 -5.65
CA ALA A 66 4.58 -0.12 -5.67
C ALA A 66 4.82 0.55 -7.04
N LEU A 67 5.93 0.21 -7.70
CA LEU A 67 6.27 0.71 -9.05
C LEU A 67 5.79 -0.18 -10.22
N ARG A 68 5.48 -1.46 -9.99
CA ARG A 68 5.19 -2.45 -11.07
C ARG A 68 3.77 -3.02 -11.09
N LEU A 69 3.01 -2.96 -9.99
CA LEU A 69 1.57 -3.31 -10.03
C LEU A 69 0.72 -2.21 -10.69
N TRP A 70 1.25 -0.99 -10.79
CA TRP A 70 0.52 0.17 -11.34
C TRP A 70 1.08 0.66 -12.68
N HIS A 71 2.20 0.07 -13.13
CA HIS A 71 2.72 0.27 -14.49
C HIS A 71 2.49 -1.00 -15.33
N SER A 72 1.21 -1.32 -15.55
CA SER A 72 0.81 -2.08 -16.74
C SER A 72 0.19 -1.10 -17.73
N PRO A 73 0.89 -0.72 -18.82
CA PRO A 73 0.22 -0.15 -19.96
C PRO A 73 -0.60 -1.25 -20.66
N GLN A 74 -1.85 -1.44 -20.24
CA GLN A 74 -2.92 -1.91 -21.12
C GLN A 74 -3.61 -0.65 -21.64
N SER A 75 -3.77 -0.36 -22.93
CA SER A 75 -3.45 -1.10 -24.15
C SER A 75 -3.43 -0.07 -25.29
N GLN A 76 -2.58 -0.35 -26.28
CA GLN A 76 -2.82 -0.25 -27.73
C GLN A 76 -3.41 1.03 -28.34
#